data_AF-A0A317HGJ9-F1
#
_entry.id   AF-A0A317HGJ9-F1
#
_cell.length_a   1.000
_cell.length_b   1.000
_cell.length_c   1.000
_cell.angle_alpha   90.00
_cell.angle_beta   90.00
_cell.angle_gamma   90.00
#
_symmetry.space_group_name_H-M   'P 1'
#
loop_
_entity.id
_entity.type
_entity.pdbx_description
1 polymer ?
#
loop_
_entity_poly.entity_id
_entity_poly.type
_entity_poly.pdbx_seq_one_letter_code
_entity_poly.pdbx_strand_id
1 'polypeptide(L)'
;MSRRSAADFGAKYGPWAVVAGASQGLGEEYARQLAARGLHVVMVARRAGLTTEIAQELTATYGVQTRVVALDLAQADAAEVVERET
;
A
#
# COMPACT_ATOMS: atom_id res chain seq x y z
N MET A 1 -13.04 -12.40 22.05
CA MET A 1 -12.13 -12.46 20.89
C MET A 1 -11.15 -11.30 21.02
N SER A 2 -9.87 -11.58 21.31
CA SER A 2 -8.86 -10.54 21.53
C SER A 2 -8.56 -9.80 20.22
N ARG A 3 -8.83 -8.50 20.18
CA ARG A 3 -8.53 -7.62 19.04
C ARG A 3 -7.01 -7.45 19.04
N ARG A 4 -6.28 -8.23 18.24
CA ARG A 4 -4.82 -8.08 18.09
C ARG A 4 -4.52 -6.62 17.75
N SER A 5 -3.59 -6.02 18.48
CA SER A 5 -3.24 -4.61 18.36
C SER A 5 -2.57 -4.34 17.00
N ALA A 6 -2.56 -3.08 16.54
CA ALA A 6 -1.79 -2.67 15.37
C ALA A 6 -0.31 -3.07 15.48
N ALA A 7 0.27 -2.97 16.68
CA ALA A 7 1.64 -3.39 16.96
C ALA A 7 1.85 -4.90 16.75
N ASP A 8 0.86 -5.74 17.09
CA ASP A 8 0.93 -7.19 16.88
C ASP A 8 0.96 -7.55 15.38
N PHE A 9 0.32 -6.73 14.55
CA PHE A 9 0.26 -6.97 13.10
C PHE A 9 1.59 -6.62 12.44
N GLY A 10 2.14 -5.44 12.76
CA GLY A 10 3.47 -5.03 12.28
C GLY A 10 4.58 -5.97 12.75
N ALA A 11 4.51 -6.46 14.00
CA ALA A 11 5.47 -7.43 14.53
C ALA A 11 5.42 -8.78 13.80
N LYS A 12 4.25 -9.19 13.29
CA LYS A 12 4.07 -10.46 12.60
C LYS A 12 4.46 -10.41 11.12
N TYR A 13 4.11 -9.33 10.43
CA TYR A 13 4.21 -9.24 8.96
C TYR A 13 5.26 -8.25 8.46
N GLY A 14 5.77 -7.40 9.34
CA GLY A 14 6.67 -6.31 9.00
C GLY A 14 5.96 -4.96 8.88
N PRO A 15 6.74 -3.88 8.72
CA PRO A 15 6.24 -2.51 8.75
C PRO A 15 5.60 -2.04 7.43
N TRP A 16 5.87 -2.72 6.32
CA TRP A 16 5.40 -2.36 4.97
C TRP A 16 4.50 -3.43 4.38
N ALA A 17 3.47 -3.00 3.65
CA ALA A 17 2.65 -3.85 2.81
C ALA A 17 2.66 -3.35 1.36
N VAL A 18 2.71 -4.30 0.42
CA VAL A 18 2.59 -4.02 -1.02
C VAL A 18 1.18 -4.37 -1.46
N VAL A 19 0.48 -3.41 -2.07
CA VAL A 19 -0.88 -3.57 -2.58
C VAL A 19 -0.88 -3.42 -4.09
N ALA A 20 -1.09 -4.54 -4.79
CA ALA A 20 -1.28 -4.57 -6.23
C ALA A 20 -2.71 -4.14 -6.61
N GLY A 21 -2.85 -3.24 -7.59
CA GLY A 21 -4.16 -2.72 -8.01
C GLY A 21 -4.75 -1.71 -7.02
N ALA A 22 -3.92 -0.95 -6.32
CA ALA A 22 -4.33 -0.06 -5.22
C ALA A 22 -5.14 1.19 -5.63
N SER A 23 -5.42 1.38 -6.92
CA SER A 23 -6.07 2.60 -7.41
C SER A 23 -7.57 2.69 -7.13
N GLN A 24 -8.28 1.55 -7.01
CA GLN A 24 -9.75 1.52 -6.90
C GLN A 24 -10.26 0.25 -6.20
N GLY A 25 -11.49 0.32 -5.69
CA GLY A 25 -12.26 -0.85 -5.24
C GLY A 25 -11.57 -1.57 -4.08
N LEU A 26 -11.38 -2.88 -4.22
CA LEU A 26 -10.78 -3.69 -3.15
C LEU A 26 -9.32 -3.33 -2.87
N GLY A 27 -8.53 -3.00 -3.88
CA GLY A 27 -7.13 -2.63 -3.68
C GLY A 27 -6.99 -1.36 -2.85
N GLU A 28 -7.82 -0.37 -3.13
CA GLU A 28 -7.89 0.85 -2.33
C GLU A 28 -8.31 0.56 -0.87
N GLU A 29 -9.38 -0.23 -0.68
CA GLU A 29 -9.83 -0.58 0.68
C GLU A 29 -8.78 -1.39 1.45
N TYR A 30 -8.04 -2.29 0.79
CA TYR A 30 -6.91 -2.97 1.41
C TYR A 30 -5.84 -1.98 1.87
N ALA A 31 -5.48 -1.00 1.04
CA ALA A 31 -4.50 0.03 1.41
C ALA A 31 -4.96 0.83 2.64
N ARG A 32 -6.24 1.23 2.68
CA ARG A 32 -6.86 1.91 3.85
C ARG A 32 -6.81 1.06 5.11
N GLN A 33 -7.20 -0.20 5.01
CA GLN A 33 -7.24 -1.13 6.15
C GLN A 33 -5.84 -1.46 6.69
N LEU A 34 -4.84 -1.53 5.83
CA LEU A 34 -3.44 -1.75 6.22
C LEU A 34 -2.85 -0.51 6.88
N ALA A 35 -3.10 0.67 6.31
CA ALA A 35 -2.69 1.95 6.90
C ALA A 35 -3.34 2.18 8.28
N ALA A 36 -4.64 1.87 8.42
CA ALA A 36 -5.35 1.93 9.71
C ALA A 36 -4.79 0.96 10.76
N ARG A 37 -4.07 -0.09 10.34
CA ARG A 37 -3.34 -1.02 11.22
C ARG A 37 -1.90 -0.56 11.48
N GLY A 38 -1.52 0.64 11.03
CA GLY A 38 -0.21 1.25 11.26
C GLY A 38 0.88 0.80 10.29
N LEU A 39 0.54 0.10 9.20
CA LEU A 39 1.52 -0.32 8.20
C LEU A 39 1.72 0.79 7.17
N HIS A 40 2.97 0.95 6.75
CA HIS A 40 3.32 1.71 5.56
C HIS A 40 2.87 0.96 4.31
N VAL A 41 2.51 1.68 3.25
CA VAL A 41 1.86 1.07 2.08
C VAL A 41 2.58 1.45 0.79
N VAL A 42 3.03 0.43 0.06
CA VAL A 42 3.40 0.57 -1.35
C VAL A 42 2.16 0.29 -2.19
N MET A 43 1.77 1.25 -3.01
CA MET A 43 0.59 1.21 -3.86
C MET A 43 1.02 1.03 -5.32
N VAL A 44 0.82 -0.16 -5.88
CA VAL A 44 1.13 -0.46 -7.28
C VAL A 44 -0.13 -0.32 -8.13
N ALA A 45 -0.13 0.57 -9.11
CA ALA A 45 -1.26 0.75 -10.02
C ALA A 45 -0.87 1.43 -11.33
N ARG A 46 -1.66 1.23 -12.39
CA ARG A 46 -1.41 1.83 -13.71
C ARG A 46 -1.73 3.33 -13.78
N ARG A 47 -2.65 3.82 -12.94
CA ARG A 47 -3.14 5.22 -12.98
C ARG A 47 -2.55 6.02 -11.82
N ALA A 48 -1.42 6.67 -12.05
CA ALA A 48 -0.67 7.39 -11.01
C ALA A 48 -1.46 8.51 -10.31
N GLY A 49 -2.33 9.24 -11.02
CA GLY A 49 -3.07 10.39 -10.48
C GLY A 49 -3.96 10.01 -9.29
N LEU A 50 -4.91 9.09 -9.53
CA LEU A 50 -5.83 8.62 -8.49
C LEU A 50 -5.10 7.94 -7.33
N THR A 51 -4.04 7.18 -7.63
CA THR A 51 -3.25 6.49 -6.59
C THR A 51 -2.48 7.48 -5.71
N THR A 52 -2.02 8.60 -6.26
CA THR A 52 -1.36 9.66 -5.49
C THR A 52 -2.31 10.34 -4.51
N GLU A 53 -3.55 10.62 -4.91
CA GLU A 53 -4.57 11.21 -4.03
C GLU A 53 -4.84 10.32 -2.81
N ILE A 54 -5.02 9.01 -3.05
CA ILE A 54 -5.21 8.03 -1.97
C ILE A 54 -3.97 7.99 -1.07
N ALA A 55 -2.75 7.96 -1.64
CA ALA A 55 -1.51 7.93 -0.86
C ALA A 55 -1.37 9.13 0.09
N GLN A 56 -1.72 10.33 -0.39
CA GLN A 56 -1.73 11.56 0.41
C GLN A 56 -2.77 11.46 1.53
N GLU A 57 -3.98 10.96 1.23
CA GLU A 57 -5.02 10.74 2.21
C GLU A 57 -4.57 9.77 3.31
N LEU A 58 -4.01 8.61 2.95
CA LEU A 58 -3.53 7.61 3.92
C LEU A 58 -2.44 8.19 4.83
N THR A 59 -1.52 8.97 4.27
CA THR A 59 -0.44 9.62 5.01
C THR A 59 -1.02 10.64 6.01
N ALA A 60 -1.98 11.46 5.58
CA ALA A 60 -2.62 12.46 6.42
C ALA A 60 -3.51 11.87 7.51
N THR A 61 -4.28 10.82 7.21
CA THR A 61 -5.24 10.21 8.13
C THR A 61 -4.58 9.28 9.15
N TYR A 62 -3.60 8.49 8.73
CA TYR A 62 -3.02 7.43 9.57
C TYR A 62 -1.57 7.69 10.00
N GLY A 63 -0.91 8.73 9.46
CA GLY A 63 0.48 9.04 9.77
C GLY A 63 1.49 8.00 9.27
N VAL A 64 1.08 7.17 8.30
CA VAL A 64 1.94 6.14 7.71
C VAL A 64 2.71 6.68 6.50
N GLN A 65 3.82 6.04 6.14
CA GLN A 65 4.51 6.30 4.89
C GLN A 65 3.80 5.60 3.73
N THR A 66 3.78 6.26 2.57
CA THR A 66 3.23 5.70 1.34
C THR A 66 4.23 5.82 0.20
N ARG A 67 4.19 4.86 -0.73
CA ARG A 67 4.94 4.91 -2.00
C ARG A 67 4.02 4.53 -3.14
N VAL A 68 4.04 5.29 -4.22
CA VAL A 68 3.23 5.00 -5.41
C VAL A 68 4.13 4.48 -6.51
N VAL A 69 3.83 3.28 -7.00
CA VAL A 69 4.54 2.64 -8.12
C VAL A 69 3.60 2.59 -9.31
N ALA A 70 3.82 3.47 -10.28
CA ALA A 70 3.03 3.55 -11.49
C ALA A 70 3.47 2.47 -12.49
N LEU A 71 2.82 1.31 -12.45
CA LEU A 71 3.26 0.13 -13.19
C LEU A 71 2.08 -0.72 -13.67
N ASP A 72 2.23 -1.27 -14.88
CA ASP A 72 1.41 -2.37 -15.36
C ASP A 72 2.09 -3.70 -15.03
N LEU A 73 1.50 -4.46 -14.10
CA LEU A 73 2.05 -5.73 -13.64
C LEU A 73 2.03 -6.85 -14.69
N ALA A 74 1.38 -6.62 -15.84
CA ALA A 74 1.42 -7.55 -16.98
C ALA A 74 2.71 -7.43 -17.82
N GLN A 75 3.53 -6.39 -17.59
CA GLN A 75 4.80 -6.21 -18.31
C GLN A 75 5.86 -7.20 -17.82
N ALA A 76 6.75 -7.61 -18.73
CA ALA A 76 7.76 -8.63 -18.44
C ALA A 76 8.78 -8.17 -17.37
N ASP A 77 9.06 -6.87 -17.32
CA ASP A 77 9.99 -6.22 -16.38
C ASP A 77 9.31 -5.77 -15.07
N ALA A 78 8.02 -6.10 -14.86
CA ALA A 78 7.25 -5.58 -13.73
C ALA A 78 7.89 -5.93 -12.37
N ALA A 79 8.43 -7.13 -12.21
CA ALA A 79 9.07 -7.55 -10.96
C ALA A 79 10.33 -6.71 -10.66
N GLU A 80 11.13 -6.43 -11.68
CA GLU A 80 12.38 -5.64 -11.58
C GLU A 80 12.07 -4.18 -11.24
N VAL A 81 11.00 -3.64 -11.83
CA VAL A 81 10.51 -2.30 -11.48
C VAL A 81 10.04 -2.26 -10.04
N VAL A 82 9.26 -3.23 -9.56
CA VAL A 82 8.81 -3.25 -8.16
C VAL A 82 10.01 -3.32 -7.22
N GLU A 83 10.96 -4.23 -7.45
CA GLU A 83 12.14 -4.40 -6.60
C GLU A 83 12.97 -3.10 -6.47
N ARG A 84 13.07 -2.31 -7.53
CA ARG A 84 13.80 -1.03 -7.50
C ARG A 84 13.09 0.05 -6.69
N GLU A 85 11.76 0.04 -6.68
CA GLU A 85 10.94 1.14 -6.13
C GLU A 85 10.47 0.87 -4.68
N THR A 86 10.68 -0.34 -4.15
CA THR A 86 10.24 -0.77 -2.81
C THR A 86 11.40 -1.14 -1.89
#